data_AF-A0A1W9T1B9-F1
#
_entry.id   AF-A0A1W9T1B9-F1
#
_cell.length_a   1.000
_cell.length_b   1.000
_cell.length_c   1.000
_cell.angle_alpha   90.00
_cell.angle_beta   90.00
_cell.angle_gamma   90.00
#
_symmetry.space_group_name_H-M   'P 1'
#
loop_
_entity.id
_entity.type
_entity.pdbx_description
1 polymer ?
#
loop_
_entity_poly.entity_id
_entity_poly.type
_entity_poly.pdbx_seq_one_letter_code
_entity_poly.pdbx_strand_id
1 'polypeptide(L)'
;MRIIPYIIIIILFLGFTNNLKSQNIVLKRTIKWQKNIDKTQNQEKSETNKAKIYQFFGFENADFGTRDDNFPVYYELIALGSENYSMQLTDMQFEVFSDFENKQFGNNKIPADIKVEYKILHQRKKPYLSLNVFPFKKNLLNGKNYKLTSFNVVLIKNKYKNPTQKDKFYTTNSVLNTGTWVKIKLKESGIYKISFDKLQSIGISNPENVRIFGNGGSMLPINNSDKQPDDLSEIDIEVKAINNSDKQPDDLSEIDIEVKVKDNYILFYGDGVVQWKYDETNELFKHELNLYSD
;
A
#
# COMPACT_ATOMS: atom_id res chain seq x y z
N MET A 1 -32.82 87.39 20.72
CA MET A 1 -31.92 86.43 21.41
C MET A 1 -32.05 85.09 20.68
N ARG A 2 -31.00 84.65 19.99
CA ARG A 2 -31.00 83.52 19.05
C ARG A 2 -31.12 82.19 19.78
N ILE A 3 -32.00 81.29 19.33
CA ILE A 3 -32.06 79.89 19.75
C ILE A 3 -31.82 79.05 18.50
N ILE A 4 -30.73 78.29 18.49
CA ILE A 4 -30.29 77.40 17.42
C ILE A 4 -30.97 76.03 17.63
N PRO A 5 -31.60 75.40 16.63
CA PRO A 5 -32.05 74.03 16.78
C PRO A 5 -30.90 73.06 16.48
N TYR A 6 -30.59 72.18 17.44
CA TYR A 6 -29.66 71.07 17.26
C TYR A 6 -30.30 70.01 16.34
N ILE A 7 -29.72 69.82 15.16
CA ILE A 7 -30.01 68.67 14.29
C ILE A 7 -29.14 67.50 14.78
N ILE A 8 -29.78 66.50 15.40
CA ILE A 8 -29.14 65.24 15.75
C ILE A 8 -29.14 64.36 14.50
N ILE A 9 -27.98 64.20 13.87
CA ILE A 9 -27.77 63.23 12.78
C ILE A 9 -27.51 61.86 13.42
N ILE A 10 -28.53 61.00 13.41
CA ILE A 10 -28.39 59.59 13.78
C ILE A 10 -27.78 58.86 12.58
N ILE A 11 -26.48 58.56 12.63
CA ILE A 11 -25.81 57.70 11.66
C ILE A 11 -26.19 56.24 12.00
N LEU A 12 -27.13 55.69 11.24
CA LEU A 12 -27.53 54.29 11.34
C LEU A 12 -26.44 53.42 10.70
N PHE A 13 -25.54 52.88 11.51
CA PHE A 13 -24.51 51.93 11.08
C PHE A 13 -25.17 50.56 10.83
N LEU A 14 -25.68 50.35 9.61
CA LEU A 14 -26.13 49.04 9.13
C LEU A 14 -24.90 48.13 9.01
N GLY A 15 -24.65 47.36 10.07
CA GLY A 15 -23.67 46.28 10.06
C GLY A 15 -24.08 45.21 9.05
N PHE A 16 -23.52 45.29 7.84
CA PHE A 16 -23.51 44.16 6.91
C PHE A 16 -22.64 43.06 7.52
N THR A 17 -23.27 42.13 8.24
CA THR A 17 -22.63 40.86 8.57
C THR A 17 -22.55 40.05 7.28
N ASN A 18 -21.43 40.17 6.57
CA ASN A 18 -21.10 39.26 5.49
C ASN A 18 -20.93 37.86 6.08
N ASN A 19 -21.99 37.06 6.02
CA ASN A 19 -21.88 35.62 6.18
C ASN A 19 -21.05 35.10 5.00
N LEU A 20 -19.73 35.05 5.16
CA LEU A 20 -18.82 34.38 4.23
C LEU A 20 -19.14 32.88 4.24
N LYS A 21 -20.07 32.45 3.38
CA LYS A 21 -20.20 31.04 3.04
C LYS A 21 -18.92 30.66 2.29
N SER A 22 -18.17 29.70 2.84
CA SER A 22 -17.02 29.11 2.15
C SER A 22 -17.48 28.63 0.78
N GLN A 23 -17.03 29.28 -0.29
CA GLN A 23 -17.40 28.90 -1.65
C GLN A 23 -16.65 27.61 -2.04
N ASN A 24 -17.38 26.63 -2.57
CA ASN A 24 -16.77 25.45 -3.16
C ASN A 24 -16.02 25.89 -4.44
N ILE A 25 -14.83 25.35 -4.65
CA ILE A 25 -14.07 25.62 -5.88
C ILE A 25 -14.61 24.66 -6.94
N VAL A 26 -15.05 25.19 -8.08
CA VAL A 26 -15.60 24.38 -9.19
C VAL A 26 -14.67 24.47 -10.38
N LEU A 27 -14.14 23.33 -10.81
CA LEU A 27 -13.23 23.20 -11.94
C LEU A 27 -13.91 22.43 -13.07
N LYS A 28 -14.13 23.07 -14.21
CA LYS A 28 -14.80 22.43 -15.37
C LYS A 28 -13.81 21.60 -16.18
N ARG A 29 -14.21 20.40 -16.60
CA ARG A 29 -13.39 19.49 -17.41
C ARG A 29 -14.16 18.97 -18.60
N THR A 30 -13.44 18.85 -19.72
CA THR A 30 -13.93 18.25 -20.96
C THR A 30 -12.95 17.17 -21.37
N ILE A 31 -13.44 15.96 -21.61
CA ILE A 31 -12.62 14.84 -22.11
C ILE A 31 -12.53 14.98 -23.63
N LYS A 32 -11.33 15.30 -24.12
CA LYS A 32 -11.05 15.38 -25.56
C LYS A 32 -10.75 13.99 -26.11
N TRP A 33 -11.81 13.30 -26.54
CA TRP A 33 -11.72 11.99 -27.19
C TRP A 33 -10.95 12.09 -28.51
N GLN A 34 -9.91 11.27 -28.64
CA GLN A 34 -9.14 11.12 -29.87
C GLN A 34 -9.78 10.03 -30.73
N LYS A 35 -9.60 10.12 -32.04
CA LYS A 35 -9.94 9.00 -32.93
C LYS A 35 -9.02 7.83 -32.58
N ASN A 36 -9.60 6.62 -32.53
CA ASN A 36 -8.88 5.41 -32.15
C ASN A 36 -7.60 5.24 -32.97
N ILE A 37 -6.48 4.98 -32.28
CA ILE A 37 -5.17 4.80 -32.89
C ILE A 37 -5.02 3.32 -33.26
N ASP A 38 -4.83 3.03 -34.54
CA ASP A 38 -4.48 1.70 -35.02
C ASP A 38 -3.02 1.39 -34.64
N LYS A 39 -2.79 0.62 -33.58
CA LYS A 39 -1.44 0.08 -33.30
C LYS A 39 -1.30 -1.30 -33.94
N THR A 40 -0.49 -1.35 -34.98
CA THR A 40 -0.07 -2.59 -35.66
C THR A 40 1.01 -3.28 -34.84
N GLN A 41 0.74 -4.48 -34.30
CA GLN A 41 1.83 -5.40 -33.90
C GLN A 41 1.99 -6.47 -34.98
N ASN A 42 3.19 -6.57 -35.54
CA ASN A 42 3.57 -7.69 -36.39
C ASN A 42 3.74 -8.92 -35.50
N GLN A 43 2.96 -9.97 -35.76
CA GLN A 43 3.26 -11.31 -35.24
C GLN A 43 3.88 -12.11 -36.39
N GLU A 44 5.15 -12.48 -36.24
CA GLU A 44 5.73 -13.53 -37.09
C GLU A 44 5.15 -14.87 -36.64
N LYS A 45 4.08 -15.30 -37.31
CA LYS A 45 3.64 -16.70 -37.28
C LYS A 45 3.03 -17.07 -38.63
N SER A 46 3.74 -17.98 -39.31
CA SER A 46 3.39 -18.75 -40.53
C SER A 46 2.17 -18.31 -41.37
N GLU A 47 2.49 -17.96 -42.62
CA GLU A 47 1.67 -18.02 -43.84
C GLU A 47 0.48 -17.07 -44.04
N THR A 48 0.09 -16.24 -43.06
CA THR A 48 -0.60 -14.97 -43.40
C THR A 48 -0.18 -13.87 -42.43
N ASN A 49 0.50 -12.84 -42.94
CA ASN A 49 0.80 -11.62 -42.17
C ASN A 49 -0.51 -10.88 -41.86
N LYS A 50 -1.25 -11.33 -40.84
CA LYS A 50 -2.39 -10.59 -40.29
C LYS A 50 -1.87 -9.73 -39.15
N ALA A 51 -1.68 -8.44 -39.44
CA ALA A 51 -1.48 -7.43 -38.41
C ALA A 51 -2.61 -7.53 -37.37
N LYS A 52 -2.27 -7.75 -36.10
CA LYS A 52 -3.24 -7.58 -35.02
C LYS A 52 -3.27 -6.10 -34.68
N ILE A 53 -4.34 -5.44 -35.13
CA ILE A 53 -4.58 -4.03 -34.87
C ILE A 53 -5.22 -3.93 -33.47
N TYR A 54 -4.48 -3.37 -32.51
CA TYR A 54 -5.06 -2.98 -31.23
C TYR A 54 -5.52 -1.53 -31.34
N GLN A 55 -6.82 -1.31 -31.18
CA GLN A 55 -7.40 0.01 -31.10
C GLN A 55 -7.76 0.30 -29.65
N PHE A 56 -7.24 1.41 -29.14
CA PHE A 56 -7.48 1.87 -27.78
C PHE A 56 -8.41 3.09 -27.80
N PHE A 57 -9.26 3.19 -26.78
CA PHE A 57 -9.93 4.44 -26.47
C PHE A 57 -8.88 5.47 -26.05
N GLY A 58 -8.62 6.46 -26.90
CA GLY A 58 -7.65 7.53 -26.62
C GLY A 58 -8.36 8.81 -26.22
N PHE A 59 -7.84 9.51 -25.22
CA PHE A 59 -8.24 10.89 -24.91
C PHE A 59 -7.13 11.62 -24.16
N GLU A 60 -7.18 12.95 -24.15
CA GLU A 60 -6.29 13.77 -23.34
C GLU A 60 -6.42 13.38 -21.86
N ASN A 61 -5.29 13.08 -21.21
CA ASN A 61 -5.20 12.55 -19.84
C ASN A 61 -5.68 11.09 -19.66
N ALA A 62 -5.70 10.27 -20.71
CA ALA A 62 -5.89 8.84 -20.59
C ALA A 62 -4.69 8.17 -19.89
N ASP A 63 -4.94 7.46 -18.80
CA ASP A 63 -3.98 6.58 -18.13
C ASP A 63 -4.45 5.12 -18.25
N PHE A 64 -3.55 4.25 -18.70
CA PHE A 64 -3.79 2.82 -18.90
C PHE A 64 -3.09 1.96 -17.83
N GLY A 65 -2.23 2.54 -16.99
CA GLY A 65 -1.39 1.80 -16.04
C GLY A 65 -2.12 1.34 -14.77
N THR A 66 -3.40 1.71 -14.60
CA THR A 66 -4.16 1.49 -13.37
C THR A 66 -5.15 0.33 -13.44
N ARG A 67 -5.29 -0.34 -14.60
CA ARG A 67 -6.27 -1.42 -14.80
C ARG A 67 -5.73 -2.53 -15.69
N ASP A 68 -6.04 -3.77 -15.33
CA ASP A 68 -5.65 -4.97 -16.08
C ASP A 68 -6.47 -5.20 -17.37
N ASP A 69 -7.56 -4.44 -17.56
CA ASP A 69 -8.49 -4.60 -18.69
C ASP A 69 -8.18 -3.69 -19.88
N ASN A 70 -7.04 -3.00 -19.88
CA ASN A 70 -6.56 -2.08 -20.93
C ASN A 70 -7.53 -0.93 -21.25
N PHE A 71 -8.54 -0.65 -20.41
CA PHE A 71 -9.35 0.55 -20.58
C PHE A 71 -8.72 1.74 -19.90
N PRO A 72 -8.70 2.90 -20.58
CA PRO A 72 -8.18 4.12 -19.99
C PRO A 72 -9.08 4.62 -18.85
N VAL A 73 -8.45 5.20 -17.85
CA VAL A 73 -9.10 6.12 -16.91
C VAL A 73 -8.69 7.55 -17.23
N TYR A 74 -9.56 8.52 -16.95
CA TYR A 74 -9.15 9.91 -16.91
C TYR A 74 -8.37 10.17 -15.63
N TYR A 75 -7.12 10.60 -15.78
CA TYR A 75 -6.23 10.93 -14.68
C TYR A 75 -5.91 12.43 -14.64
N GLU A 76 -6.09 13.07 -13.50
CA GLU A 76 -5.63 14.45 -13.32
C GLU A 76 -4.98 14.65 -11.96
N LEU A 77 -3.90 15.43 -11.94
CA LEU A 77 -3.26 15.87 -10.72
C LEU A 77 -3.50 17.38 -10.52
N ILE A 78 -4.41 17.72 -9.60
CA ILE A 78 -4.84 19.12 -9.37
C ILE A 78 -4.10 19.65 -8.14
N ALA A 79 -3.35 20.75 -8.29
CA ALA A 79 -2.71 21.40 -7.15
C ALA A 79 -3.75 21.95 -6.18
N LEU A 80 -3.56 21.70 -4.88
CA LEU A 80 -4.44 22.17 -3.82
C LEU A 80 -3.76 23.23 -2.96
N GLY A 81 -4.56 24.15 -2.41
CA GLY A 81 -4.09 25.11 -1.41
C GLY A 81 -3.92 24.51 0.00
N SER A 82 -4.50 23.33 0.25
CA SER A 82 -4.43 22.59 1.53
C SER A 82 -4.85 21.14 1.32
N GLU A 83 -4.60 20.27 2.29
CA GLU A 83 -5.09 18.88 2.28
C GLU A 83 -6.56 18.72 2.73
N ASN A 84 -7.20 19.78 3.21
CA ASN A 84 -8.55 19.71 3.75
C ASN A 84 -9.64 19.91 2.69
N TYR A 85 -9.62 19.10 1.63
CA TYR A 85 -10.68 19.09 0.63
C TYR A 85 -11.32 17.72 0.52
N SER A 86 -12.65 17.68 0.39
CA SER A 86 -13.35 16.56 -0.24
C SER A 86 -13.65 16.94 -1.68
N MET A 87 -13.86 15.93 -2.52
CA MET A 87 -14.15 16.12 -3.93
C MET A 87 -15.38 15.33 -4.34
N GLN A 88 -16.20 15.96 -5.19
CA GLN A 88 -17.30 15.30 -5.89
C GLN A 88 -17.31 15.72 -7.37
N LEU A 89 -17.85 14.84 -8.22
CA LEU A 89 -18.14 15.18 -9.60
C LEU A 89 -19.59 15.63 -9.74
N THR A 90 -19.85 16.72 -10.48
CA THR A 90 -21.20 17.18 -10.83
C THR A 90 -21.31 17.44 -12.33
N ASP A 91 -22.54 17.68 -12.80
CA ASP A 91 -22.83 18.12 -14.17
C ASP A 91 -22.26 17.22 -15.27
N MET A 92 -22.17 15.92 -15.00
CA MET A 92 -21.64 14.92 -15.91
C MET A 92 -22.48 14.81 -17.20
N GLN A 93 -21.84 15.03 -18.35
CA GLN A 93 -22.45 14.90 -19.67
C GLN A 93 -21.95 13.63 -20.36
N PHE A 94 -22.84 12.97 -21.11
CA PHE A 94 -22.57 11.67 -21.71
C PHE A 94 -22.91 11.64 -23.19
N GLU A 95 -22.20 10.80 -23.92
CA GLU A 95 -22.45 10.46 -25.31
C GLU A 95 -22.64 8.95 -25.43
N VAL A 96 -23.58 8.51 -26.27
CA VAL A 96 -23.79 7.08 -26.55
C VAL A 96 -22.61 6.57 -27.37
N PHE A 97 -22.16 5.34 -27.09
CA PHE A 97 -21.16 4.69 -27.93
C PHE A 97 -21.68 4.48 -29.35
N SER A 98 -20.82 4.76 -30.32
CA SER A 98 -20.98 4.31 -31.71
C SER A 98 -20.91 2.78 -31.81
N ASP A 99 -21.40 2.23 -32.91
CA ASP A 99 -21.35 0.78 -33.17
C ASP A 99 -19.91 0.24 -33.15
N PHE A 100 -18.95 1.08 -33.54
CA PHE A 100 -17.53 0.75 -33.51
C PHE A 100 -16.99 0.65 -32.08
N GLU A 101 -17.30 1.60 -31.22
CA GLU A 101 -16.89 1.60 -29.81
C GLU A 101 -17.53 0.43 -29.04
N ASN A 102 -18.78 0.09 -29.35
CA ASN A 102 -19.45 -1.09 -28.78
C ASN A 102 -18.73 -2.41 -29.14
N LYS A 103 -18.21 -2.53 -30.37
CA LYS A 103 -17.44 -3.72 -30.78
C LYS A 103 -16.11 -3.84 -30.03
N GLN A 104 -15.46 -2.72 -29.73
CA GLN A 104 -14.17 -2.71 -29.02
C GLN A 104 -14.29 -3.08 -27.55
N PHE A 105 -15.40 -2.71 -26.89
CA PHE A 105 -15.58 -3.06 -25.48
C PHE A 105 -15.79 -4.56 -25.24
N GLY A 106 -16.16 -5.33 -26.28
CA GLY A 106 -16.28 -6.78 -26.22
C GLY A 106 -17.18 -7.27 -25.08
N ASN A 107 -16.70 -8.27 -24.33
CA ASN A 107 -17.37 -8.83 -23.15
C ASN A 107 -16.99 -8.13 -21.84
N ASN A 108 -16.25 -7.02 -21.89
CA ASN A 108 -15.74 -6.38 -20.68
C ASN A 108 -16.87 -5.73 -19.86
N LYS A 109 -16.78 -5.87 -18.54
CA LYS A 109 -17.83 -5.40 -17.62
C LYS A 109 -17.77 -3.89 -17.43
N ILE A 110 -18.61 -3.17 -18.16
CA ILE A 110 -18.87 -1.74 -17.92
C ILE A 110 -19.80 -1.60 -16.71
N PRO A 111 -19.45 -0.79 -15.69
CA PRO A 111 -20.30 -0.56 -14.53
C PRO A 111 -21.55 0.25 -14.91
N ALA A 112 -22.58 0.19 -14.05
CA ALA A 112 -23.79 0.98 -14.24
C ALA A 112 -23.56 2.49 -14.03
N ASP A 113 -22.65 2.82 -13.13
CA ASP A 113 -22.29 4.19 -12.74
C ASP A 113 -20.82 4.50 -13.01
N ILE A 114 -20.51 5.79 -13.14
CA ILE A 114 -19.14 6.27 -13.27
C ILE A 114 -18.38 5.99 -11.97
N LYS A 115 -17.30 5.21 -12.08
CA LYS A 115 -16.40 4.96 -10.96
C LYS A 115 -15.41 6.10 -10.83
N VAL A 116 -15.33 6.67 -9.64
CA VAL A 116 -14.44 7.79 -9.32
C VAL A 116 -13.62 7.42 -8.11
N GLU A 117 -12.31 7.58 -8.21
CA GLU A 117 -11.38 7.42 -7.10
C GLU A 117 -10.52 8.67 -6.99
N TYR A 118 -10.29 9.12 -5.76
CA TYR A 118 -9.36 10.23 -5.54
C TYR A 118 -8.57 10.05 -4.25
N LYS A 119 -7.36 10.61 -4.25
CA LYS A 119 -6.47 10.66 -3.08
C LYS A 119 -5.80 12.02 -3.02
N ILE A 120 -5.53 12.49 -1.80
CA ILE A 120 -4.68 13.65 -1.59
C ILE A 120 -3.25 13.15 -1.42
N LEU A 121 -2.38 13.57 -2.34
CA LEU A 121 -0.97 13.22 -2.37
C LEU A 121 -0.12 14.45 -2.07
N HIS A 122 1.12 14.23 -1.64
CA HIS A 122 2.07 15.30 -1.38
C HIS A 122 3.25 15.20 -2.34
N GLN A 123 3.51 16.28 -3.09
CA GLN A 123 4.70 16.42 -3.92
C GLN A 123 5.51 17.62 -3.41
N ARG A 124 6.74 17.37 -2.95
CA ARG A 124 7.61 18.42 -2.36
C ARG A 124 6.88 19.27 -1.31
N LYS A 125 6.16 18.61 -0.39
CA LYS A 125 5.34 19.21 0.68
C LYS A 125 4.14 20.05 0.20
N LYS A 126 3.81 20.05 -1.10
CA LYS A 126 2.59 20.68 -1.63
C LYS A 126 1.51 19.61 -1.84
N PRO A 127 0.26 19.83 -1.39
CA PRO A 127 -0.82 18.88 -1.57
C PRO A 127 -1.38 18.94 -3.00
N TYR A 128 -1.70 17.77 -3.54
CA TYR A 128 -2.35 17.59 -4.84
C TYR A 128 -3.50 16.61 -4.71
N LEU A 129 -4.60 16.85 -5.41
CA LEU A 129 -5.65 15.87 -5.63
C LEU A 129 -5.26 15.00 -6.83
N SER A 130 -5.03 13.72 -6.59
CA SER A 130 -4.96 12.70 -7.63
C SER A 130 -6.39 12.22 -7.90
N LEU A 131 -6.89 12.45 -9.11
CA LEU A 131 -8.24 12.11 -9.54
C LEU A 131 -8.17 11.05 -10.64
N ASN A 132 -8.86 9.93 -10.43
CA ASN A 132 -9.10 8.87 -11.40
C ASN A 132 -10.59 8.74 -11.68
N VAL A 133 -11.00 8.86 -12.94
CA VAL A 133 -12.40 8.69 -13.36
C VAL A 133 -12.46 7.64 -14.45
N PHE A 134 -13.20 6.55 -14.22
CA PHE A 134 -13.50 5.58 -15.27
C PHE A 134 -14.63 6.13 -16.14
N PRO A 135 -14.36 6.56 -17.38
CA PRO A 135 -15.27 7.43 -18.12
C PRO A 135 -16.38 6.68 -18.85
N PHE A 136 -16.65 5.41 -18.50
CA PHE A 136 -17.60 4.55 -19.19
C PHE A 136 -18.66 4.01 -18.25
N LYS A 137 -19.92 4.03 -18.70
CA LYS A 137 -21.05 3.45 -17.96
C LYS A 137 -22.03 2.74 -18.89
N LYS A 138 -22.75 1.76 -18.35
CA LYS A 138 -23.80 1.02 -19.07
C LYS A 138 -25.15 1.27 -18.43
N ASN A 139 -26.12 1.68 -19.24
CA ASN A 139 -27.50 1.76 -18.78
C ASN A 139 -28.10 0.35 -18.72
N LEU A 140 -28.52 -0.09 -17.53
CA LEU A 140 -29.05 -1.44 -17.32
C LEU A 140 -30.46 -1.66 -17.91
N LEU A 141 -31.23 -0.61 -18.16
CA LEU A 141 -32.58 -0.70 -18.72
C LEU A 141 -32.58 -0.92 -20.23
N ASN A 142 -31.74 -0.18 -20.96
CA ASN A 142 -31.68 -0.24 -22.42
C ASN A 142 -30.41 -0.91 -22.97
N GLY A 143 -29.49 -1.33 -22.09
CA GLY A 143 -28.26 -2.00 -22.45
C GLY A 143 -27.21 -1.13 -23.17
N LYS A 144 -27.49 0.16 -23.40
CA LYS A 144 -26.59 1.06 -24.14
C LYS A 144 -25.40 1.47 -23.27
N ASN A 145 -24.24 1.56 -23.90
CA ASN A 145 -23.00 2.04 -23.30
C ASN A 145 -22.82 3.54 -23.59
N TYR A 146 -22.27 4.24 -22.61
CA TYR A 146 -22.07 5.69 -22.64
C TYR A 146 -20.64 6.04 -22.23
N LYS A 147 -20.07 7.05 -22.89
CA LYS A 147 -18.81 7.69 -22.50
C LYS A 147 -19.08 9.05 -21.90
N LEU A 148 -18.31 9.41 -20.89
CA LEU A 148 -18.31 10.71 -20.26
C LEU A 148 -17.60 11.73 -21.19
N THR A 149 -18.21 12.87 -21.44
CA THR A 149 -17.65 13.92 -22.32
C THR A 149 -17.23 15.16 -21.55
N SER A 150 -17.94 15.50 -20.46
CA SER A 150 -17.56 16.60 -19.57
C SER A 150 -18.13 16.40 -18.17
N PHE A 151 -17.50 17.06 -17.20
CA PHE A 151 -17.91 17.04 -15.80
C PHE A 151 -17.27 18.21 -15.05
N ASN A 152 -17.81 18.51 -13.88
CA ASN A 152 -17.26 19.49 -12.96
C ASN A 152 -16.62 18.79 -11.77
N VAL A 153 -15.40 19.16 -11.42
CA VAL A 153 -14.74 18.76 -10.17
C VAL A 153 -15.06 19.84 -9.12
N VAL A 154 -15.85 19.48 -8.12
CA VAL A 154 -16.22 20.39 -7.03
C VAL A 154 -15.38 20.04 -5.81
N LEU A 155 -14.49 20.96 -5.43
CA LEU A 155 -13.68 20.85 -4.21
C LEU A 155 -14.40 21.54 -3.06
N ILE A 156 -14.73 20.76 -2.05
CA ILE A 156 -15.43 21.20 -0.85
C ILE A 156 -14.41 21.27 0.28
N LYS A 157 -14.18 22.47 0.81
CA LYS A 157 -13.23 22.65 1.92
C LYS A 157 -13.81 22.03 3.19
N ASN A 158 -13.17 20.99 3.69
CA ASN A 158 -13.54 20.38 4.96
C ASN A 158 -13.02 21.24 6.12
N LYS A 159 -13.75 21.27 7.24
CA LYS A 159 -13.17 21.75 8.49
C LYS A 159 -12.02 20.83 8.87
N TYR A 160 -10.92 21.39 9.35
CA TYR A 160 -9.73 20.64 9.78
C TYR A 160 -10.15 19.45 10.65
N LYS A 161 -9.92 18.23 10.15
CA LYS A 161 -9.82 17.06 11.02
C LYS A 161 -8.35 16.99 11.41
N ASN A 162 -8.04 17.05 12.70
CA ASN A 162 -6.69 16.77 13.17
C ASN A 162 -6.26 15.45 12.54
N PRO A 163 -5.12 15.37 11.86
CA PRO A 163 -4.64 14.10 11.34
C PRO A 163 -4.53 13.18 12.55
N THR A 164 -5.33 12.10 12.56
CA THR A 164 -5.03 10.96 13.42
C THR A 164 -3.66 10.50 12.97
N GLN A 165 -2.63 10.85 13.75
CA GLN A 165 -1.32 10.23 13.60
C GLN A 165 -1.59 8.73 13.58
N LYS A 166 -1.21 8.06 12.49
CA LYS A 166 -0.94 6.64 12.59
C LYS A 166 0.22 6.57 13.55
N ASP A 167 -0.08 6.35 14.83
CA ASP A 167 0.93 6.05 15.83
C ASP A 167 1.59 4.75 15.37
N LYS A 168 2.72 4.89 14.67
CA LYS A 168 3.68 3.81 14.57
C LYS A 168 4.27 3.73 15.98
N PHE A 169 3.79 2.76 16.75
CA PHE A 169 4.39 2.42 18.04
C PHE A 169 5.77 1.83 17.74
N TYR A 170 6.79 2.67 17.85
CA TYR A 170 8.17 2.24 17.83
C TYR A 170 8.54 1.71 19.21
N THR A 171 9.35 0.65 19.28
CA THR A 171 9.90 0.21 20.57
C THR A 171 10.76 1.32 21.14
N THR A 172 10.55 1.66 22.41
CA THR A 172 11.32 2.73 23.07
C THR A 172 12.76 2.32 23.33
N ASN A 173 13.04 1.02 23.43
CA ASN A 173 14.37 0.45 23.60
C ASN A 173 14.47 -0.84 22.78
N SER A 174 15.52 -0.98 21.97
CA SER A 174 15.77 -2.22 21.24
C SER A 174 16.32 -3.31 22.17
N VAL A 175 15.98 -4.58 21.90
CA VAL A 175 16.61 -5.74 22.55
C VAL A 175 18.14 -5.72 22.38
N LEU A 176 18.63 -5.16 21.27
CA LEU A 176 20.06 -5.01 20.98
C LEU A 176 20.79 -4.00 21.88
N ASN A 177 20.06 -3.17 22.65
CA ASN A 177 20.65 -2.13 23.49
C ASN A 177 21.42 -2.68 24.70
N THR A 178 21.20 -3.96 25.05
CA THR A 178 21.83 -4.59 26.21
C THR A 178 22.27 -6.01 25.91
N GLY A 179 23.22 -6.54 26.69
CA GLY A 179 23.69 -7.92 26.60
C GLY A 179 24.84 -8.15 25.62
N THR A 180 25.31 -9.40 25.56
CA THR A 180 26.36 -9.84 24.66
C THR A 180 25.74 -10.52 23.44
N TRP A 181 26.04 -10.01 22.25
CA TRP A 181 25.45 -10.48 21.01
C TRP A 181 26.46 -11.22 20.16
N VAL A 182 26.07 -12.40 19.68
CA VAL A 182 26.80 -13.14 18.65
C VAL A 182 25.87 -13.36 17.47
N LYS A 183 26.32 -12.98 16.27
CA LYS A 183 25.55 -13.16 15.04
C LYS A 183 25.84 -14.55 14.46
N ILE A 184 24.77 -15.26 14.12
CA ILE A 184 24.82 -16.52 13.36
C ILE A 184 24.13 -16.32 12.01
N LYS A 185 24.69 -16.91 10.95
CA LYS A 185 24.11 -16.86 9.60
C LYS A 185 23.56 -18.24 9.26
N LEU A 186 22.31 -18.28 8.80
CA LEU A 186 21.63 -19.51 8.40
C LEU A 186 21.43 -19.50 6.89
N LYS A 187 21.73 -20.62 6.23
CA LYS A 187 21.56 -20.76 4.78
C LYS A 187 20.18 -21.31 4.44
N GLU A 188 19.76 -22.35 5.14
CA GLU A 188 18.53 -23.09 4.86
C GLU A 188 17.56 -23.00 6.05
N SER A 189 16.26 -23.08 5.81
CA SER A 189 15.31 -23.16 6.92
C SER A 189 15.33 -24.56 7.54
N GLY A 190 15.33 -24.66 8.86
CA GLY A 190 15.35 -25.96 9.53
C GLY A 190 15.61 -25.89 11.03
N ILE A 191 15.69 -27.07 11.65
CA ILE A 191 16.05 -27.21 13.06
C ILE A 191 17.57 -27.22 13.18
N TYR A 192 18.11 -26.29 13.96
CA TYR A 192 19.53 -26.12 14.22
C TYR A 192 19.88 -26.53 15.64
N LYS A 193 21.08 -27.09 15.81
CA LYS A 193 21.66 -27.49 17.11
C LYS A 193 22.91 -26.66 17.39
N ILE A 194 22.99 -26.07 18.59
CA ILE A 194 24.22 -25.43 19.08
C ILE A 194 24.55 -26.01 20.46
N SER A 195 25.74 -26.61 20.60
CA SER A 195 26.19 -27.12 21.90
C SER A 195 26.59 -26.00 22.86
N PHE A 196 26.53 -26.28 24.15
CA PHE A 196 26.93 -25.34 25.20
C PHE A 196 28.43 -25.00 25.08
N ASP A 197 29.28 -25.98 24.77
CA ASP A 197 30.69 -25.76 24.45
C ASP A 197 30.88 -24.78 23.28
N LYS A 198 30.04 -24.90 22.24
CA LYS A 198 30.10 -23.98 21.11
C LYS A 198 29.70 -22.57 21.55
N LEU A 199 28.63 -22.41 22.32
CA LEU A 199 28.18 -21.13 22.87
C LEU A 199 29.26 -20.45 23.72
N GLN A 200 29.91 -21.21 24.61
CA GLN A 200 31.03 -20.71 25.42
C GLN A 200 32.21 -20.29 24.53
N SER A 201 32.56 -21.10 23.53
CA SER A 201 33.67 -20.81 22.60
C SER A 201 33.47 -19.53 21.78
N ILE A 202 32.22 -19.09 21.57
CA ILE A 202 31.88 -17.86 20.83
C ILE A 202 31.59 -16.66 21.74
N GLY A 203 31.85 -16.79 23.04
CA GLY A 203 31.78 -15.67 24.00
C GLY A 203 30.49 -15.59 24.83
N ILE A 204 29.63 -16.60 24.78
CA ILE A 204 28.45 -16.70 25.67
C ILE A 204 28.86 -17.49 26.92
N SER A 205 29.22 -16.78 28.00
CA SER A 205 29.72 -17.40 29.23
C SER A 205 28.68 -18.22 29.99
N ASN A 206 27.39 -17.87 29.83
CA ASN A 206 26.26 -18.45 30.57
C ASN A 206 25.28 -19.10 29.58
N PRO A 207 25.65 -20.25 28.97
CA PRO A 207 24.85 -20.89 27.92
C PRO A 207 23.46 -21.33 28.38
N GLU A 208 23.24 -21.52 29.68
CA GLU A 208 21.93 -21.82 30.28
C GLU A 208 20.94 -20.65 30.19
N ASN A 209 21.42 -19.42 30.01
CA ASN A 209 20.63 -18.21 29.86
C ASN A 209 20.63 -17.66 28.42
N VAL A 210 21.08 -18.46 27.46
CA VAL A 210 21.14 -18.05 26.06
C VAL A 210 19.72 -17.82 25.52
N ARG A 211 19.58 -16.78 24.69
CA ARG A 211 18.35 -16.47 23.97
C ARG A 211 18.70 -16.24 22.50
N ILE A 212 17.79 -16.60 21.60
CA ILE A 212 17.97 -16.39 20.17
C ILE A 212 16.94 -15.34 19.73
N PHE A 213 17.39 -14.37 18.94
CA PHE A 213 16.52 -13.36 18.36
C PHE A 213 16.76 -13.26 16.86
N GLY A 214 15.69 -13.07 16.10
CA GLY A 214 15.74 -12.95 14.65
C GLY A 214 14.36 -12.70 14.04
N ASN A 215 14.36 -12.12 12.85
CA ASN A 215 13.15 -11.92 12.04
C ASN A 215 13.22 -12.75 10.73
N GLY A 216 14.05 -13.81 10.72
CA GLY A 216 14.33 -14.67 9.58
C GLY A 216 15.20 -14.05 8.49
N GLY A 217 15.46 -14.82 7.42
CA GLY A 217 16.28 -14.43 6.27
C GLY A 217 15.50 -13.89 5.06
N SER A 218 14.20 -13.65 5.22
CA SER A 218 13.28 -13.25 4.15
C SER A 218 13.65 -11.92 3.50
N MET A 219 13.30 -11.76 2.23
CA MET A 219 13.42 -10.48 1.55
C MET A 219 12.48 -9.44 2.17
N LEU A 220 12.99 -8.23 2.40
CA LEU A 220 12.17 -7.13 2.89
C LEU A 220 11.13 -6.71 1.84
N PRO A 221 9.92 -6.30 2.27
CA PRO A 221 8.91 -5.74 1.38
C PRO A 221 9.44 -4.58 0.54
N ILE A 222 9.08 -4.56 -0.74
CA ILE A 222 9.43 -3.49 -1.68
C ILE A 222 8.59 -2.22 -1.40
N ASN A 223 7.35 -2.37 -0.92
CA ASN A 223 6.50 -1.23 -0.64
C ASN A 223 6.74 -0.69 0.79
N ASN A 224 6.97 0.62 0.89
CA ASN A 224 7.15 1.32 2.18
C ASN A 224 5.89 1.30 3.09
N SER A 225 4.74 0.90 2.55
CA SER A 225 3.49 0.81 3.30
C SER A 225 3.29 -0.56 3.97
N ASP A 226 4.07 -1.56 3.56
CA ASP A 226 3.97 -2.91 4.10
C ASP A 226 4.56 -2.94 5.51
N LYS A 227 3.99 -3.77 6.38
CA LYS A 227 4.43 -3.89 7.77
C LYS A 227 5.78 -4.60 7.83
N GLN A 228 6.67 -4.11 8.67
CA GLN A 228 7.91 -4.77 9.05
C GLN A 228 8.01 -4.76 10.59
N PRO A 229 8.59 -5.80 11.20
CA PRO A 229 8.91 -5.77 12.61
C PRO A 229 9.85 -4.60 12.91
N ASP A 230 9.57 -3.88 13.99
CA ASP A 230 10.37 -2.71 14.39
C ASP A 230 11.67 -3.10 15.10
N ASP A 231 11.69 -4.26 15.75
CA ASP A 231 12.84 -4.82 16.47
C ASP A 231 12.96 -6.34 16.22
N LEU A 232 14.00 -6.97 16.75
CA LEU A 232 14.16 -8.42 16.64
C LEU A 232 13.15 -9.17 17.53
N SER A 233 12.52 -10.20 16.97
CA SER A 233 11.64 -11.11 17.70
C SER A 233 12.46 -12.21 18.37
N GLU A 234 12.06 -12.66 19.56
CA GLU A 234 12.64 -13.84 20.20
C GLU A 234 12.23 -15.12 19.46
N ILE A 235 13.18 -16.03 19.26
CA ILE A 235 12.97 -17.35 18.68
C ILE A 235 13.00 -18.35 19.82
N ASP A 236 11.96 -19.17 19.90
CA ASP A 236 11.85 -20.22 20.91
C ASP A 236 13.00 -21.23 20.76
N ILE A 237 13.58 -21.60 21.90
CA ILE A 237 14.64 -22.59 21.99
C ILE A 237 14.20 -23.75 22.89
N GLU A 238 14.63 -24.96 22.54
CA GLU A 238 14.52 -26.13 23.38
C GLU A 238 15.90 -26.49 23.92
N VAL A 239 16.04 -26.51 25.24
CA VAL A 239 17.30 -26.91 25.90
C VAL A 239 17.27 -28.42 26.13
N LYS A 240 18.28 -29.13 25.61
CA LYS A 240 18.46 -30.57 25.80
C LYS A 240 19.71 -30.83 26.64
N ALA A 241 19.50 -31.52 27.75
CA ALA A 241 20.58 -32.03 28.57
C ALA A 241 20.80 -33.52 28.31
N ILE A 242 22.06 -33.93 28.18
CA ILE A 242 22.41 -35.34 28.00
C ILE A 242 22.90 -35.86 29.35
N ASN A 243 22.06 -36.64 30.03
CA ASN A 243 22.48 -37.43 31.18
C ASN A 243 22.99 -38.79 30.69
N ASN A 244 24.07 -39.31 31.30
CA ASN A 244 24.54 -40.69 31.07
C ASN A 244 23.62 -41.75 31.70
N SER A 245 22.50 -41.34 32.29
CA SER A 245 21.44 -42.21 32.79
C SER A 245 20.24 -42.14 31.85
N ASP A 246 19.65 -43.28 31.50
CA ASP A 246 18.52 -43.49 30.56
C ASP A 246 17.18 -42.78 30.93
N LYS A 247 17.22 -41.71 31.73
CA LYS A 247 16.07 -40.89 32.12
C LYS A 247 16.24 -39.47 31.60
N GLN A 248 15.28 -39.03 30.80
CA GLN A 248 15.12 -37.63 30.44
C GLN A 248 14.64 -36.86 31.69
N PRO A 249 15.34 -35.82 32.16
CA PRO A 249 14.92 -35.07 33.34
C PRO A 249 13.70 -34.22 33.00
N ASP A 250 12.74 -34.20 33.93
CA ASP A 250 11.50 -33.41 33.80
C ASP A 250 11.74 -31.91 34.11
N ASP A 251 12.85 -31.60 34.79
CA ASP A 251 13.32 -30.25 35.12
C ASP A 251 14.84 -30.14 34.89
N LEU A 252 15.29 -29.01 34.34
CA LEU A 252 16.71 -28.70 34.14
C LEU A 252 17.48 -28.54 35.46
N SER A 253 16.79 -28.31 36.57
CA SER A 253 17.41 -28.26 37.91
C SER A 253 17.85 -29.65 38.43
N GLU A 254 17.36 -30.74 37.83
CA GLU A 254 17.63 -32.14 38.22
C GLU A 254 18.81 -32.77 37.47
N ILE A 255 19.48 -32.02 36.61
CA ILE A 255 20.66 -32.47 35.88
C ILE A 255 21.86 -32.47 36.84
N ASP A 256 22.45 -33.64 37.08
CA ASP A 256 23.72 -33.76 37.80
C ASP A 256 24.77 -32.87 37.10
N ILE A 257 25.16 -31.79 37.78
CA ILE A 257 26.04 -30.72 37.27
C ILE A 257 27.41 -31.26 36.79
N GLU A 258 27.79 -32.46 37.26
CA GLU A 258 29.03 -33.15 36.90
C GLU A 258 28.94 -34.05 35.65
N VAL A 259 27.73 -34.36 35.15
CA VAL A 259 27.56 -35.05 33.86
C VAL A 259 27.81 -34.04 32.74
N LYS A 260 29.09 -33.78 32.49
CA LYS A 260 29.68 -33.00 31.40
C LYS A 260 28.70 -32.05 30.70
N VAL A 261 28.65 -30.81 31.20
CA VAL A 261 28.07 -29.61 30.55
C VAL A 261 28.38 -29.53 29.03
N LYS A 262 29.47 -30.17 28.59
CA LYS A 262 29.93 -30.29 27.21
C LYS A 262 28.91 -30.89 26.23
N ASP A 263 28.08 -31.83 26.69
CA ASP A 263 27.16 -32.57 25.83
C ASP A 263 25.76 -31.92 25.74
N ASN A 264 25.48 -30.89 26.56
CA ASN A 264 24.25 -30.12 26.51
C ASN A 264 24.17 -29.23 25.27
N TYR A 265 22.96 -29.00 24.76
CA TYR A 265 22.75 -28.20 23.56
C TYR A 265 21.38 -27.55 23.54
N ILE A 266 21.25 -26.50 22.72
CA ILE A 266 19.96 -25.91 22.36
C ILE A 266 19.55 -26.36 20.96
N LEU A 267 18.26 -26.54 20.76
CA LEU A 267 17.61 -26.66 19.48
C LEU A 267 16.74 -25.43 19.22
N PHE A 268 16.70 -24.98 17.99
CA PHE A 268 15.78 -23.93 17.57
C PHE A 268 15.45 -24.09 16.08
N TYR A 269 14.28 -23.63 15.67
CA TYR A 269 13.96 -23.51 14.26
C TYR A 269 14.46 -22.16 13.74
N GLY A 270 15.28 -22.20 12.69
CA GLY A 270 15.81 -21.01 12.07
C GLY A 270 15.32 -20.85 10.65
N ASP A 271 14.85 -19.66 10.30
CA ASP A 271 14.45 -19.32 8.94
C ASP A 271 15.65 -18.93 8.08
N GLY A 272 15.86 -19.66 6.99
CA GLY A 272 16.88 -19.37 5.97
C GLY A 272 16.46 -18.28 4.99
N VAL A 273 17.24 -18.15 3.93
CA VAL A 273 17.12 -17.06 2.94
C VAL A 273 16.08 -17.33 1.85
N VAL A 274 15.54 -18.56 1.82
CA VAL A 274 14.51 -18.99 0.88
C VAL A 274 13.19 -19.14 1.63
N GLN A 275 12.18 -18.41 1.17
CA GLN A 275 10.84 -18.44 1.75
C GLN A 275 9.89 -19.19 0.84
N TRP A 276 9.12 -20.12 1.41
CA TRP A 276 8.10 -20.87 0.68
C TRP A 276 6.72 -20.30 1.00
N LYS A 277 5.97 -19.91 -0.03
CA LYS A 277 4.59 -19.41 0.09
C LYS A 277 3.68 -20.28 -0.75
N TYR A 278 2.55 -20.70 -0.16
CA TYR A 278 1.53 -21.41 -0.91
C TYR A 278 0.74 -20.42 -1.77
N ASP A 279 0.68 -20.66 -3.08
CA ASP A 279 -0.15 -19.91 -4.01
C ASP A 279 -1.47 -20.67 -4.20
N GLU A 280 -2.50 -20.22 -3.49
CA GLU A 280 -3.84 -20.82 -3.53
C GLU A 280 -4.48 -20.77 -4.93
N THR A 281 -4.12 -19.79 -5.76
CA THR A 281 -4.71 -19.65 -7.11
C THR A 281 -4.18 -20.71 -8.06
N ASN A 282 -2.89 -21.05 -7.92
CA ASN A 282 -2.23 -22.01 -8.79
C ASN A 282 -2.05 -23.38 -8.13
N GLU A 283 -2.49 -23.55 -6.88
CA GLU A 283 -2.33 -24.75 -6.04
C GLU A 283 -0.87 -25.25 -5.94
N LEU A 284 0.10 -24.32 -5.95
CA LEU A 284 1.54 -24.62 -6.00
C LEU A 284 2.29 -23.85 -4.91
N PHE A 285 3.38 -24.42 -4.42
CA PHE A 285 4.32 -23.69 -3.59
C PHE A 285 5.29 -22.86 -4.44
N LYS A 286 5.42 -21.58 -4.13
CA LYS A 286 6.40 -20.66 -4.72
C LYS A 286 7.51 -20.41 -3.71
N HIS A 287 8.75 -20.56 -4.14
CA HIS A 287 9.90 -20.16 -3.34
C HIS A 287 10.41 -18.79 -3.79
N GLU A 288 10.81 -17.97 -2.82
CA GLU A 288 11.37 -16.63 -3.03
C GLU A 288 12.73 -16.57 -2.32
N LEU A 289 13.79 -16.37 -3.10
CA LEU A 289 15.14 -16.18 -2.57
C LEU A 289 15.35 -14.71 -2.22
N ASN A 290 15.90 -14.44 -1.04
CA ASN A 290 16.35 -13.10 -0.70
C ASN A 290 17.53 -12.68 -1.59
N LEU A 291 17.27 -11.79 -2.54
CA LEU A 291 18.24 -11.30 -3.53
C LEU A 291 19.42 -10.53 -2.94
N TYR A 292 19.31 -10.11 -1.67
CA TYR A 292 20.33 -9.34 -0.96
C TYR A 292 21.08 -10.18 0.08
N SER A 293 20.83 -11.49 0.13
CA SER A 293 21.63 -12.40 0.95
C SER A 293 22.77 -12.99 0.12
N ASP A 294 24.00 -12.78 0.60
CA ASP A 294 25.25 -13.33 0.11
C ASP A 294 25.57 -14.72 0.71
#